data_AF-A0AAD1TQ78-F1
#
_entry.id   AF-A0AAD1TQ78-F1
#
_cell.length_a   1.000
_cell.length_b   1.000
_cell.length_c   1.000
_cell.angle_alpha   90.00
_cell.angle_beta   90.00
_cell.angle_gamma   90.00
#
_symmetry.space_group_name_H-M   'P 1'
#
loop_
_entity.id
_entity.type
_entity.pdbx_description
1 polymer ?
#
loop_
_entity_poly.entity_id
_entity_poly.type
_entity_poly.pdbx_seq_one_letter_code
_entity_poly.pdbx_strand_id
1 'polypeptide(L)'
;SLSRCVVMQNNVIFQLWHHCGQEAEMYRNIEQLLMLYDKPDTVKPVRTDVLMMTPWFAPIVWNSTYNIDILNAQFHQRGVRIGITVFAIKKYIVFVKKFVETAEKFFMAGFDVNYYIFTDRAEDVRQNNFTLNKGRRVIILEVPSYERWQEVSMRRMEMIRNYTQERFINEVNYLVCVDVDMEFSDDVGVEILSDLFGTMHPSFYEASRQHFTYERRPESEAYIPDDEGDFYYAGGFFGGTLEEVYKLTNYCHNAMITDMGKNIEARWHDESYINKYFLYHKPTKILSPEYLWDNRFGVPGILKRRRFVAINRNCKMYQRTLVGKLTHIDMADTYGESG
;
A
#
# COMPACT_ATOMS: atom_id res chain seq x y z
N SER A 1 26.45 -21.51 14.81
CA SER A 1 25.58 -22.49 15.50
C SER A 1 24.14 -22.05 15.34
N LEU A 2 23.37 -22.70 14.47
CA LEU A 2 21.93 -22.44 14.34
C LEU A 2 21.28 -22.73 15.69
N SER A 3 20.74 -21.70 16.32
CA SER A 3 20.08 -21.81 17.61
C SER A 3 18.62 -22.22 17.38
N ARG A 4 18.10 -23.18 18.15
CA ARG A 4 16.68 -23.56 18.07
C ARG A 4 15.86 -22.50 18.79
N CYS A 5 15.08 -21.72 18.06
CA CYS A 5 14.11 -20.78 18.63
C CYS A 5 12.70 -21.27 18.30
N VAL A 6 11.84 -21.37 19.32
CA VAL A 6 10.43 -21.79 19.16
C VAL A 6 9.57 -20.55 19.11
N VAL A 7 8.74 -20.41 18.08
CA VAL A 7 7.68 -19.40 18.04
C VAL A 7 6.46 -19.96 18.77
N MET A 8 6.15 -19.42 19.96
CA MET A 8 4.87 -19.68 20.63
C MET A 8 3.91 -18.53 20.32
N GLN A 9 2.69 -18.83 19.88
CA GLN A 9 1.59 -17.86 19.84
C GLN A 9 0.50 -18.26 20.84
N ASN A 10 0.24 -17.36 21.80
CA ASN A 10 -0.99 -17.32 22.58
C ASN A 10 -1.85 -16.18 22.02
N ASN A 11 -2.84 -16.49 21.20
CA ASN A 11 -3.91 -15.56 20.82
C ASN A 11 -5.18 -15.86 21.63
N VAL A 12 -5.08 -15.80 22.96
CA VAL A 12 -6.25 -15.84 23.86
C VAL A 12 -6.15 -14.63 24.78
N ILE A 13 -7.09 -13.70 24.62
CA ILE A 13 -7.33 -12.61 25.57
C ILE A 13 -7.69 -13.27 26.91
N PHE A 14 -6.80 -13.18 27.90
CA PHE A 14 -7.08 -13.65 29.26
C PHE A 14 -8.05 -12.68 29.95
N GLN A 15 -9.34 -13.00 29.92
CA GLN A 15 -10.22 -12.69 31.06
C GLN A 15 -10.24 -13.92 31.97
N LEU A 16 -9.48 -13.83 33.06
CA LEU A 16 -9.55 -14.76 34.19
C LEU A 16 -10.99 -14.85 34.67
N TRP A 17 -11.61 -16.04 34.70
CA TRP A 17 -12.51 -16.49 35.77
C TRP A 17 -12.60 -18.03 35.72
N HIS A 18 -12.53 -18.66 36.89
CA HIS A 18 -12.38 -20.10 37.14
C HIS A 18 -13.41 -21.00 36.44
N HIS A 19 -12.96 -22.08 35.77
CA HIS A 19 -13.48 -23.45 36.01
C HIS A 19 -12.52 -24.52 35.47
N CYS A 20 -12.12 -25.42 36.38
CA CYS A 20 -11.21 -26.54 36.15
C CYS A 20 -11.93 -27.63 35.33
N GLY A 21 -11.41 -27.99 34.15
CA GLY A 21 -11.94 -29.12 33.37
C GLY A 21 -11.64 -29.16 31.86
N GLN A 22 -11.16 -28.09 31.23
CA GLN A 22 -10.95 -28.01 29.78
C GLN A 22 -9.48 -28.03 29.31
N GLU A 23 -8.52 -28.28 30.21
CA GLU A 23 -7.09 -28.21 29.85
C GLU A 23 -6.68 -29.26 28.79
N ALA A 24 -7.30 -30.44 28.75
CA ALA A 24 -6.89 -31.51 27.83
C ALA A 24 -7.28 -31.29 26.35
N GLU A 25 -8.30 -30.50 26.06
CA GLU A 25 -8.69 -30.13 24.67
C GLU A 25 -7.94 -28.90 24.15
N MET A 26 -7.47 -28.03 25.05
CA MET A 26 -6.73 -26.82 24.70
C MET A 26 -5.35 -27.11 24.07
N TYR A 27 -4.73 -28.25 24.41
CA TYR A 27 -3.40 -28.62 23.89
C TYR A 27 -3.40 -29.25 22.49
N ARG A 28 -4.56 -29.65 21.92
CA ARG A 28 -4.57 -30.34 20.60
C ARG A 28 -4.45 -29.41 19.40
N ASN A 29 -4.68 -28.11 19.56
CA ASN A 29 -4.59 -27.13 18.47
C ASN A 29 -3.28 -26.33 18.45
N ILE A 30 -2.31 -26.68 19.30
CA ILE A 30 -0.97 -26.09 19.25
C ILE A 30 -0.11 -26.94 18.31
N GLU A 31 -0.40 -26.92 17.01
CA GLU A 31 0.64 -27.24 16.03
C GLU A 31 1.69 -26.12 16.10
N GLN A 32 2.65 -26.28 17.00
CA GLN A 32 3.84 -25.46 17.03
C GLN A 32 4.53 -25.61 15.68
N LEU A 33 4.53 -24.56 14.87
CA LEU A 33 5.44 -24.45 13.73
C LEU A 33 6.86 -24.36 14.29
N LEU A 34 7.48 -25.53 14.48
CA LEU A 34 8.89 -25.62 14.83
C LEU A 34 9.69 -25.08 13.66
N MET A 35 10.15 -23.84 13.77
CA MET A 35 11.00 -23.19 12.77
C MET A 35 12.42 -23.11 13.28
N LEU A 36 13.38 -23.45 12.41
CA LEU A 36 14.80 -23.20 12.66
C LEU A 36 15.19 -21.91 11.96
N TYR A 37 15.56 -20.90 12.72
CA TYR A 37 15.99 -19.60 12.21
C TYR A 37 17.08 -19.02 13.11
N ASP A 38 17.83 -18.05 12.60
CA ASP A 38 18.88 -17.41 13.38
C ASP A 38 18.30 -16.66 14.58
N LYS A 39 18.91 -16.88 15.76
CA LYS A 39 18.52 -16.18 16.99
C LYS A 39 18.66 -14.66 16.77
N PRO A 40 17.61 -13.86 17.04
CA PRO A 40 17.72 -12.41 17.01
C PRO A 40 18.83 -11.91 17.94
N ASP A 41 19.72 -11.04 17.43
CA ASP A 41 20.73 -10.38 18.25
C ASP A 41 20.09 -9.23 19.03
N THR A 42 20.07 -9.34 20.36
CA THR A 42 19.43 -8.35 21.25
C THR A 42 20.27 -7.11 21.49
N VAL A 43 21.56 -7.12 21.13
CA VAL A 43 22.51 -6.02 21.38
C VAL A 43 23.00 -5.36 20.11
N LYS A 44 22.85 -5.99 18.95
CA LYS A 44 23.18 -5.40 17.64
C LYS A 44 21.92 -5.15 16.81
N PRO A 45 21.65 -3.90 16.41
CA PRO A 45 20.52 -3.60 15.54
C PRO A 45 20.76 -4.18 14.14
N VAL A 46 19.68 -4.59 13.48
CA VAL A 46 19.74 -5.17 12.13
C VAL A 46 20.14 -4.13 11.07
N ARG A 47 19.73 -2.89 11.28
CA ARG A 47 20.12 -1.72 10.47
C ARG A 47 20.57 -0.59 11.39
N THR A 48 21.62 0.12 10.98
CA THR A 48 22.18 1.28 11.71
C THR A 48 22.10 2.58 10.92
N ASP A 49 21.72 2.49 9.65
CA ASP A 49 21.67 3.56 8.66
C ASP A 49 20.26 4.13 8.47
N VAL A 50 19.24 3.56 9.11
CA VAL A 50 17.83 3.96 8.98
C VAL A 50 17.08 3.90 10.31
N LEU A 51 16.01 4.69 10.42
CA LEU A 51 15.01 4.54 11.47
C LEU A 51 14.19 3.27 11.23
N MET A 52 14.15 2.38 12.23
CA MET A 52 13.41 1.09 12.15
C MET A 52 12.06 1.12 12.87
N MET A 53 11.82 2.10 13.74
CA MET A 53 10.60 2.20 14.52
C MET A 53 10.25 3.67 14.77
N THR A 54 8.97 4.00 14.64
CA THR A 54 8.45 5.35 14.85
C THR A 54 8.39 5.70 16.34
N PRO A 55 8.24 6.99 16.70
CA PRO A 55 7.99 7.41 18.09
C PRO A 55 6.72 6.83 18.73
N TRP A 56 5.78 6.29 17.93
CA TRP A 56 4.56 5.62 18.40
C TRP A 56 4.64 4.08 18.29
N PHE A 57 5.86 3.52 18.19
CA PHE A 57 6.13 2.09 18.17
C PHE A 57 5.60 1.31 16.95
N ALA A 58 5.35 1.98 15.82
CA ALA A 58 5.11 1.30 14.55
C ALA A 58 6.45 0.95 13.89
N PRO A 59 6.66 -0.28 13.39
CA PRO A 59 7.87 -0.62 12.67
C PRO A 59 7.88 0.05 11.28
N ILE A 60 9.07 0.44 10.85
CA ILE A 60 9.34 0.90 9.49
C ILE A 60 9.94 -0.29 8.72
N VAL A 61 9.22 -0.75 7.71
CA VAL A 61 9.56 -1.97 6.96
C VAL A 61 10.67 -1.66 5.96
N TRP A 62 11.89 -2.04 6.33
CA TRP A 62 13.06 -2.07 5.46
C TRP A 62 13.49 -3.52 5.21
N ASN A 63 14.17 -3.77 4.10
CA ASN A 63 14.85 -5.03 3.87
C ASN A 63 15.71 -5.42 5.09
N SER A 64 15.66 -6.71 5.44
CA SER A 64 16.29 -7.34 6.60
C SER A 64 15.63 -7.08 7.96
N THR A 65 14.66 -6.19 8.09
CA THR A 65 14.02 -5.91 9.41
C THR A 65 13.01 -6.98 9.86
N TYR A 66 12.75 -7.98 9.03
CA TYR A 66 11.78 -9.03 9.26
C TYR A 66 12.32 -10.38 8.78
N ASN A 67 11.79 -11.46 9.36
CA ASN A 67 11.98 -12.83 8.88
C ASN A 67 10.71 -13.25 8.14
N ILE A 68 10.81 -13.41 6.82
CA ILE A 68 9.65 -13.68 5.96
C ILE A 68 9.06 -15.08 6.19
N ASP A 69 9.85 -16.07 6.57
CA ASP A 69 9.36 -17.43 6.83
C ASP A 69 8.43 -17.46 8.04
N ILE A 70 8.82 -16.74 9.11
CA ILE A 70 7.99 -16.59 10.32
C ILE A 70 6.67 -15.89 9.97
N LEU A 71 6.73 -14.80 9.21
CA LEU A 71 5.54 -14.04 8.84
C LEU A 71 4.62 -14.87 7.92
N ASN A 72 5.19 -15.54 6.92
CA ASN A 72 4.42 -16.42 6.03
C ASN A 72 3.69 -17.51 6.83
N ALA A 73 4.38 -18.18 7.75
CA ALA A 73 3.77 -19.18 8.63
C ALA A 73 2.58 -18.60 9.42
N GLN A 74 2.75 -17.43 10.04
CA GLN A 74 1.69 -16.77 10.82
C GLN A 74 0.47 -16.40 9.97
N PHE A 75 0.68 -15.84 8.78
CA PHE A 75 -0.41 -15.41 7.91
C PHE A 75 -1.09 -16.59 7.19
N HIS A 76 -0.36 -17.67 6.86
CA HIS A 76 -0.96 -18.90 6.34
C HIS A 76 -1.87 -19.57 7.36
N GLN A 77 -1.47 -19.62 8.64
CA GLN A 77 -2.30 -20.18 9.71
C GLN A 77 -3.63 -19.42 9.85
N ARG A 78 -3.63 -18.11 9.60
CA ARG A 78 -4.83 -17.27 9.62
C ARG A 78 -5.70 -17.41 8.36
N GLY A 79 -5.23 -18.10 7.32
CA GLY A 79 -5.96 -18.29 6.07
C GLY A 79 -6.30 -16.96 5.37
N VAL A 80 -5.40 -15.97 5.43
CA VAL A 80 -5.72 -14.63 4.93
C VAL A 80 -5.80 -14.59 3.40
N ARG A 81 -6.72 -13.78 2.89
CA ARG A 81 -6.82 -13.39 1.50
C ARG A 81 -6.58 -11.89 1.36
N ILE A 82 -5.79 -11.49 0.37
CA ILE A 82 -5.38 -10.10 0.18
C ILE A 82 -6.06 -9.53 -1.07
N GLY A 83 -6.67 -8.37 -0.93
CA GLY A 83 -7.15 -7.58 -2.06
C GLY A 83 -6.11 -6.55 -2.47
N ILE A 84 -5.95 -6.32 -3.77
CA ILE A 84 -5.18 -5.21 -4.29
C ILE A 84 -6.03 -4.39 -5.26
N THR A 85 -6.17 -3.09 -5.02
CA THR A 85 -6.97 -2.20 -5.86
C THR A 85 -6.07 -1.34 -6.74
N VAL A 86 -6.39 -1.27 -8.03
CA VAL A 86 -5.76 -0.35 -8.98
C VAL A 86 -6.80 0.36 -9.83
N PHE A 87 -6.50 1.60 -10.22
CA PHE A 87 -7.35 2.41 -11.09
C PHE A 87 -6.70 2.57 -12.46
N ALA A 88 -7.35 2.03 -13.49
CA ALA A 88 -6.87 2.01 -14.87
C ALA A 88 -7.89 2.73 -15.78
N ILE A 89 -7.93 4.05 -15.66
CA ILE A 89 -8.91 4.91 -16.34
C ILE A 89 -8.32 5.51 -17.62
N LYS A 90 -9.10 5.56 -18.70
CA LYS A 90 -8.74 6.09 -20.02
C LYS A 90 -7.48 5.42 -20.60
N LYS A 91 -6.36 6.16 -20.58
CA LYS A 91 -5.08 5.75 -21.17
C LYS A 91 -4.30 4.84 -20.22
N TYR A 92 -4.58 4.84 -18.92
CA TYR A 92 -3.87 4.04 -17.92
C TYR A 92 -4.14 2.54 -18.03
N ILE A 93 -5.12 2.14 -18.85
CA ILE A 93 -5.39 0.74 -19.22
C ILE A 93 -4.15 0.00 -19.73
N VAL A 94 -3.23 0.72 -20.37
CA VAL A 94 -1.97 0.18 -20.93
C VAL A 94 -1.03 -0.41 -19.89
N PHE A 95 -1.17 -0.03 -18.61
CA PHE A 95 -0.28 -0.49 -17.54
C PHE A 95 -0.78 -1.78 -16.88
N VAL A 96 -2.07 -2.09 -16.98
CA VAL A 96 -2.72 -3.21 -16.29
C VAL A 96 -2.02 -4.53 -16.55
N LYS A 97 -1.70 -4.83 -17.82
CA LYS A 97 -1.07 -6.09 -18.20
C LYS A 97 0.26 -6.29 -17.45
N LYS A 98 1.13 -5.30 -17.55
CA LYS A 98 2.46 -5.33 -16.94
C LYS A 98 2.39 -5.36 -15.42
N PHE A 99 1.46 -4.59 -14.83
CA PHE A 99 1.18 -4.59 -13.41
C PHE A 99 0.82 -6.00 -12.91
N VAL A 100 -0.18 -6.64 -13.51
CA VAL A 100 -0.62 -7.99 -13.08
C VAL A 100 0.47 -9.04 -13.30
N GLU A 101 1.16 -9.02 -14.46
CA GLU A 101 2.22 -9.98 -14.77
C GLU A 101 3.42 -9.89 -13.81
N THR A 102 3.74 -8.70 -13.31
CA THR A 102 4.80 -8.51 -12.32
C THR A 102 4.31 -8.81 -10.91
N ALA A 103 3.07 -8.46 -10.57
CA ALA A 103 2.45 -8.80 -9.30
C ALA A 103 2.36 -10.33 -9.10
N GLU A 104 2.07 -11.10 -10.15
CA GLU A 104 2.07 -12.57 -10.08
C GLU A 104 3.44 -13.18 -9.74
N LYS A 105 4.54 -12.44 -9.94
CA LYS A 105 5.89 -12.89 -9.58
C LYS A 105 6.28 -12.54 -8.16
N PHE A 106 5.84 -11.39 -7.66
CA PHE A 106 6.44 -10.77 -6.48
C PHE A 106 5.44 -10.39 -5.38
N PHE A 107 4.17 -10.16 -5.72
CA PHE A 107 3.18 -9.67 -4.76
C PHE A 107 2.50 -10.85 -4.05
N MET A 108 2.69 -10.95 -2.73
CA MET A 108 2.01 -11.93 -1.88
C MET A 108 2.14 -13.36 -2.44
N ALA A 109 3.33 -13.74 -2.89
CA ALA A 109 3.57 -15.05 -3.47
C ALA A 109 3.23 -16.15 -2.45
N GLY A 110 2.48 -17.16 -2.89
CA GLY A 110 1.96 -18.23 -2.03
C GLY A 110 0.61 -17.93 -1.35
N PHE A 111 0.12 -16.68 -1.41
CA PHE A 111 -1.17 -16.30 -0.81
C PHE A 111 -2.27 -16.13 -1.87
N ASP A 112 -3.51 -16.27 -1.38
CA ASP A 112 -4.72 -15.98 -2.12
C ASP A 112 -4.87 -14.46 -2.35
N VAL A 113 -5.02 -14.05 -3.61
CA VAL A 113 -5.09 -12.63 -3.98
C VAL A 113 -6.25 -12.33 -4.93
N ASN A 114 -6.98 -11.25 -4.65
CA ASN A 114 -7.96 -10.67 -5.57
C ASN A 114 -7.41 -9.35 -6.13
N TYR A 115 -7.21 -9.27 -7.45
CA TYR A 115 -6.89 -8.02 -8.14
C TYR A 115 -8.18 -7.31 -8.51
N TYR A 116 -8.44 -6.16 -7.89
CA TYR A 116 -9.59 -5.31 -8.18
C TYR A 116 -9.18 -4.20 -9.14
N ILE A 117 -9.57 -4.34 -10.40
CA ILE A 117 -9.21 -3.41 -11.47
C ILE A 117 -10.40 -2.50 -11.75
N PHE A 118 -10.31 -1.26 -11.26
CA PHE A 118 -11.28 -0.21 -11.54
C PHE A 118 -10.99 0.38 -12.92
N THR A 119 -11.95 0.33 -13.85
CA THR A 119 -11.74 0.83 -15.21
C THR A 119 -13.02 1.27 -15.92
N ASP A 120 -12.89 2.25 -16.83
CA ASP A 120 -13.90 2.64 -17.82
C ASP A 120 -13.78 1.84 -19.14
N ARG A 121 -12.84 0.88 -19.19
CA ARG A 121 -12.47 0.11 -20.37
C ARG A 121 -12.43 -1.38 -20.07
N ALA A 122 -13.53 -1.91 -19.53
CA ALA A 122 -13.59 -3.28 -19.02
C ALA A 122 -13.26 -4.35 -20.07
N GLU A 123 -13.70 -4.17 -21.33
CA GLU A 123 -13.39 -5.09 -22.42
C GLU A 123 -11.89 -5.18 -22.73
N ASP A 124 -11.16 -4.07 -22.63
CA ASP A 124 -9.71 -4.06 -22.85
C ASP A 124 -8.99 -4.88 -21.76
N VAL A 125 -9.49 -4.86 -20.52
CA VAL A 125 -8.96 -5.75 -19.47
C VAL A 125 -9.30 -7.21 -19.78
N ARG A 126 -10.54 -7.51 -20.19
CA ARG A 126 -11.00 -8.89 -20.49
C ARG A 126 -10.19 -9.54 -21.62
N GLN A 127 -9.72 -8.74 -22.58
CA GLN A 127 -8.89 -9.21 -23.69
C GLN A 127 -7.45 -9.58 -23.28
N ASN A 128 -7.01 -9.21 -22.07
CA ASN A 128 -5.70 -9.60 -21.58
C ASN A 128 -5.70 -11.08 -21.16
N ASN A 129 -4.80 -11.87 -21.74
CA ASN A 129 -4.57 -13.25 -21.32
C ASN A 129 -3.67 -13.29 -20.08
N PHE A 130 -4.25 -13.16 -18.89
CA PHE A 130 -3.53 -13.25 -17.63
C PHE A 130 -3.23 -14.72 -17.27
N THR A 131 -1.97 -15.03 -16.99
CA THR A 131 -1.60 -16.30 -16.34
C THR A 131 -1.53 -16.06 -14.84
N LEU A 132 -2.52 -16.58 -14.09
CA LEU A 132 -2.63 -16.38 -12.65
C LEU A 132 -2.30 -17.67 -11.90
N ASN A 133 -1.56 -17.56 -10.80
CA ASN A 133 -1.32 -18.68 -9.90
C ASN A 133 -2.60 -19.11 -9.18
N LYS A 134 -2.61 -20.35 -8.67
CA LYS A 134 -3.74 -20.91 -7.92
C LYS A 134 -4.15 -19.98 -6.76
N GLY A 135 -5.46 -19.81 -6.57
CA GLY A 135 -6.01 -18.98 -5.48
C GLY A 135 -6.15 -17.50 -5.83
N ARG A 136 -5.66 -17.09 -7.01
CA ARG A 136 -5.59 -15.69 -7.45
C ARG A 136 -6.54 -15.43 -8.62
N ARG A 137 -7.14 -14.24 -8.63
CA ARG A 137 -8.11 -13.85 -9.67
C ARG A 137 -8.10 -12.36 -9.94
N VAL A 138 -8.37 -12.02 -11.20
CA VAL A 138 -8.64 -10.65 -11.65
C VAL A 138 -10.15 -10.40 -11.63
N ILE A 139 -10.55 -9.31 -10.98
CA ILE A 139 -11.93 -8.87 -10.83
C ILE A 139 -12.01 -7.46 -11.42
N ILE A 140 -12.84 -7.31 -12.45
CA ILE A 140 -13.04 -6.04 -13.14
C ILE A 140 -14.21 -5.31 -12.48
N LEU A 141 -13.97 -4.07 -12.06
CA LEU A 141 -14.95 -3.17 -11.48
C LEU A 141 -15.14 -2.01 -12.47
N GLU A 142 -16.24 -2.06 -13.21
CA GLU A 142 -16.53 -1.05 -14.22
C GLU A 142 -16.99 0.25 -13.56
N VAL A 143 -16.33 1.36 -13.88
CA VAL A 143 -16.59 2.68 -13.33
C VAL A 143 -16.52 3.73 -14.42
N PRO A 144 -17.25 4.85 -14.30
CA PRO A 144 -17.21 5.91 -15.29
C PRO A 144 -15.83 6.57 -15.36
N SER A 145 -15.48 7.11 -16.52
CA SER A 145 -14.38 8.07 -16.64
C SER A 145 -14.87 9.50 -16.44
N TYR A 146 -13.98 10.33 -15.91
CA TYR A 146 -14.21 11.75 -15.64
C TYR A 146 -13.33 12.61 -16.54
N GLU A 147 -13.73 13.84 -16.86
CA GLU A 147 -12.96 14.70 -17.77
C GLU A 147 -11.58 15.05 -17.19
N ARG A 148 -11.52 15.45 -15.92
CA ARG A 148 -10.28 15.82 -15.20
C ARG A 148 -9.62 14.61 -14.54
N TRP A 149 -8.29 14.48 -14.63
CA TRP A 149 -7.57 13.38 -13.98
C TRP A 149 -7.59 13.50 -12.44
N GLN A 150 -7.67 14.72 -11.93
CA GLN A 150 -7.80 15.02 -10.51
C GLN A 150 -9.10 14.42 -9.95
N GLU A 151 -10.19 14.50 -10.71
CA GLU A 151 -11.47 13.89 -10.32
C GLU A 151 -11.35 12.36 -10.24
N VAL A 152 -10.56 11.73 -11.10
CA VAL A 152 -10.29 10.29 -11.02
C VAL A 152 -9.54 9.93 -9.73
N SER A 153 -8.54 10.73 -9.34
CA SER A 153 -7.76 10.53 -8.10
C SER A 153 -8.60 10.80 -6.83
N MET A 154 -9.46 11.82 -6.85
CA MET A 154 -10.35 12.10 -5.72
C MET A 154 -11.46 11.06 -5.57
N ARG A 155 -11.99 10.53 -6.68
CA ARG A 155 -13.05 9.51 -6.69
C ARG A 155 -12.53 8.12 -6.33
N ARG A 156 -11.22 7.86 -6.43
CA ARG A 156 -10.59 6.64 -5.89
C ARG A 156 -10.99 6.39 -4.44
N MET A 157 -10.94 7.42 -3.59
CA MET A 157 -11.29 7.28 -2.17
C MET A 157 -12.76 6.91 -1.99
N GLU A 158 -13.67 7.54 -2.73
CA GLU A 158 -15.09 7.20 -2.74
C GLU A 158 -15.34 5.75 -3.19
N MET A 159 -14.72 5.35 -4.29
CA MET A 159 -14.91 4.03 -4.87
C MET A 159 -14.34 2.95 -3.96
N ILE A 160 -13.13 3.12 -3.42
CA ILE A 160 -12.57 2.17 -2.45
C ILE A 160 -13.46 2.09 -1.22
N ARG A 161 -13.90 3.23 -0.66
CA ARG A 161 -14.82 3.28 0.49
C ARG A 161 -16.09 2.44 0.23
N ASN A 162 -16.79 2.70 -0.88
CA ASN A 162 -18.05 2.03 -1.20
C ASN A 162 -17.85 0.52 -1.40
N TYR A 163 -16.90 0.14 -2.25
CA TYR A 163 -16.62 -1.28 -2.49
C TYR A 163 -16.06 -2.00 -1.26
N THR A 164 -15.41 -1.30 -0.33
CA THR A 164 -14.99 -1.89 0.94
C THR A 164 -16.19 -2.40 1.73
N GLN A 165 -17.25 -1.60 1.84
CA GLN A 165 -18.48 -1.99 2.54
C GLN A 165 -19.34 -2.98 1.76
N GLU A 166 -19.45 -2.79 0.45
CA GLU A 166 -20.39 -3.54 -0.39
C GLU A 166 -19.85 -4.91 -0.81
N ARG A 167 -18.52 -5.03 -0.93
CA ARG A 167 -17.90 -6.19 -1.58
C ARG A 167 -16.69 -6.73 -0.82
N PHE A 168 -15.66 -5.92 -0.61
CA PHE A 168 -14.37 -6.41 -0.13
C PHE A 168 -14.49 -7.07 1.25
N ILE A 169 -15.41 -6.58 2.11
CA ILE A 169 -15.69 -7.14 3.44
C ILE A 169 -16.03 -8.64 3.42
N ASN A 170 -16.56 -9.14 2.31
CA ASN A 170 -16.93 -10.54 2.14
C ASN A 170 -15.88 -11.35 1.34
N GLU A 171 -14.84 -10.69 0.81
CA GLU A 171 -13.94 -11.31 -0.16
C GLU A 171 -12.47 -11.35 0.28
N VAL A 172 -12.01 -10.44 1.16
CA VAL A 172 -10.59 -10.34 1.57
C VAL A 172 -10.46 -9.90 3.03
N ASN A 173 -9.29 -10.08 3.63
CA ASN A 173 -9.00 -9.65 5.00
C ASN A 173 -8.23 -8.32 5.05
N TYR A 174 -7.39 -8.09 4.04
CA TYR A 174 -6.57 -6.90 3.91
C TYR A 174 -6.74 -6.31 2.52
N LEU A 175 -6.65 -4.98 2.42
CA LEU A 175 -6.64 -4.26 1.16
C LEU A 175 -5.32 -3.49 0.99
N VAL A 176 -4.74 -3.61 -0.19
CA VAL A 176 -3.57 -2.86 -0.63
C VAL A 176 -4.01 -1.96 -1.79
N CYS A 177 -3.83 -0.65 -1.66
CA CYS A 177 -4.26 0.33 -2.64
C CYS A 177 -3.03 0.95 -3.29
N VAL A 178 -2.87 0.76 -4.61
CA VAL A 178 -1.68 1.21 -5.33
C VAL A 178 -2.00 1.88 -6.67
N ASP A 179 -1.07 2.70 -7.14
CA ASP A 179 -1.09 3.24 -8.49
C ASP A 179 -0.75 2.16 -9.54
N VAL A 180 -1.36 2.29 -10.72
CA VAL A 180 -1.25 1.29 -11.79
C VAL A 180 -0.04 1.49 -12.69
N ASP A 181 0.53 2.70 -12.76
CA ASP A 181 1.67 3.06 -13.61
C ASP A 181 3.02 2.66 -13.03
N MET A 182 3.01 1.50 -12.36
CA MET A 182 4.07 0.94 -11.56
C MET A 182 4.26 -0.55 -11.92
N GLU A 183 5.44 -1.09 -11.67
CA GLU A 183 5.71 -2.52 -11.81
C GLU A 183 6.37 -3.09 -10.56
N PHE A 184 6.04 -4.35 -10.23
CA PHE A 184 6.77 -5.08 -9.19
C PHE A 184 8.08 -5.60 -9.75
N SER A 185 9.17 -5.40 -9.02
CA SER A 185 10.53 -5.78 -9.43
C SER A 185 11.29 -6.61 -8.39
N ASP A 186 10.75 -6.72 -7.18
CA ASP A 186 11.25 -7.58 -6.09
C ASP A 186 10.09 -7.87 -5.13
N ASP A 187 10.29 -8.77 -4.16
CA ASP A 187 9.23 -9.31 -3.30
C ASP A 187 8.48 -8.22 -2.52
N VAL A 188 7.15 -8.29 -2.53
CA VAL A 188 6.24 -7.52 -1.67
C VAL A 188 5.28 -8.50 -1.02
N GLY A 189 5.57 -8.90 0.22
CA GLY A 189 4.88 -9.98 0.90
C GLY A 189 4.06 -9.52 2.10
N VAL A 190 3.75 -10.49 2.97
CA VAL A 190 2.92 -10.27 4.16
C VAL A 190 3.59 -9.36 5.20
N GLU A 191 4.87 -9.02 5.05
CA GLU A 191 5.56 -8.06 5.91
C GLU A 191 4.91 -6.67 5.91
N ILE A 192 4.22 -6.28 4.82
CA ILE A 192 3.52 -5.00 4.74
C ILE A 192 2.19 -5.01 5.50
N LEU A 193 1.59 -6.19 5.70
CA LEU A 193 0.23 -6.31 6.25
C LEU A 193 0.21 -5.88 7.71
N SER A 194 -0.72 -4.98 8.03
CA SER A 194 -1.00 -4.45 9.36
C SER A 194 -2.39 -3.85 9.39
N ASP A 195 -2.84 -3.35 10.54
CA ASP A 195 -4.15 -2.70 10.63
C ASP A 195 -4.22 -1.49 9.70
N LEU A 196 -3.16 -0.68 9.64
CA LEU A 196 -3.07 0.48 8.78
C LEU A 196 -1.61 0.74 8.42
N PHE A 197 -1.30 0.90 7.14
CA PHE A 197 0.03 1.29 6.69
C PHE A 197 0.00 2.38 5.62
N GLY A 198 1.05 3.20 5.66
CA GLY A 198 1.39 4.17 4.61
C GLY A 198 2.83 3.98 4.17
N THR A 199 3.17 4.49 2.98
CA THR A 199 4.51 4.34 2.39
C THR A 199 5.22 5.68 2.36
N MET A 200 6.47 5.75 2.80
CA MET A 200 7.28 6.97 2.71
C MET A 200 7.50 7.33 1.24
N HIS A 201 7.21 8.59 0.89
CA HIS A 201 7.38 9.06 -0.46
C HIS A 201 8.88 9.16 -0.84
N PRO A 202 9.29 8.67 -2.02
CA PRO A 202 10.69 8.60 -2.42
C PRO A 202 11.41 9.95 -2.50
N SER A 203 10.70 11.04 -2.79
CA SER A 203 11.29 12.39 -2.83
C SER A 203 11.54 13.04 -1.46
N PHE A 204 10.98 12.49 -0.37
CA PHE A 204 10.90 13.21 0.92
C PHE A 204 11.41 12.41 2.14
N TYR A 205 11.81 11.15 1.99
CA TYR A 205 12.20 10.31 3.14
C TYR A 205 13.44 10.81 3.93
N GLU A 206 14.28 11.66 3.32
CA GLU A 206 15.41 12.33 4.00
C GLU A 206 15.12 13.81 4.30
N ALA A 207 13.99 14.34 3.84
CA ALA A 207 13.66 15.75 3.94
C ALA A 207 13.14 16.10 5.34
N SER A 208 13.42 17.33 5.79
CA SER A 208 12.80 17.86 7.01
C SER A 208 11.34 18.23 6.75
N ARG A 209 10.50 18.23 7.79
CA ARG A 209 9.05 18.49 7.67
C ARG A 209 8.68 19.82 7.02
N GLN A 210 9.57 20.82 7.10
CA GLN A 210 9.37 22.12 6.45
C GLN A 210 9.42 22.03 4.92
N HIS A 211 10.11 21.02 4.39
CA HIS A 211 10.22 20.77 2.94
C HIS A 211 9.14 19.82 2.42
N PHE A 212 8.32 19.24 3.29
CA PHE A 212 7.17 18.45 2.88
C PHE A 212 6.15 19.33 2.19
N THR A 213 5.68 18.86 1.03
CA THR A 213 4.72 19.60 0.21
C THR A 213 3.28 19.38 0.65
N TYR A 214 3.02 19.41 1.96
CA TYR A 214 1.65 19.38 2.47
C TYR A 214 0.82 20.55 1.94
N GLU A 215 -0.50 20.43 2.07
CA GLU A 215 -1.38 21.58 1.90
C GLU A 215 -1.14 22.59 3.02
N ARG A 216 -0.87 23.84 2.65
CA ARG A 216 -0.50 24.93 3.57
C ARG A 216 -1.56 26.02 3.67
N ARG A 217 -2.62 25.96 2.85
CA ARG A 217 -3.78 26.86 2.92
C ARG A 217 -4.69 26.43 4.07
N PRO A 218 -4.84 27.23 5.15
CA PRO A 218 -5.66 26.87 6.32
C PRO A 218 -7.13 26.63 6.02
N GLU A 219 -7.63 27.10 4.88
CA GLU A 219 -9.01 26.94 4.44
C GLU A 219 -9.32 25.51 3.99
N SER A 220 -8.30 24.74 3.61
CA SER A 220 -8.40 23.35 3.17
C SER A 220 -8.48 22.38 4.35
N GLU A 221 -9.33 21.35 4.24
CA GLU A 221 -9.37 20.24 5.18
C GLU A 221 -8.06 19.45 5.23
N ALA A 222 -7.23 19.51 4.18
CA ALA A 222 -5.92 18.87 4.12
C ALA A 222 -4.79 19.67 4.80
N TYR A 223 -5.08 20.86 5.35
CA TYR A 223 -4.08 21.76 5.91
C TYR A 223 -3.21 21.13 7.00
N ILE A 224 -1.89 21.24 6.88
CA ILE A 224 -0.93 20.88 7.93
C ILE A 224 0.00 22.08 8.20
N PRO A 225 0.13 22.56 9.45
CA PRO A 225 1.10 23.60 9.83
C PRO A 225 2.57 23.21 9.58
N ASP A 226 3.46 24.19 9.44
CA ASP A 226 4.88 23.97 9.13
C ASP A 226 5.66 23.24 10.23
N ASP A 227 5.18 23.31 11.47
CA ASP A 227 5.76 22.65 12.65
C ASP A 227 5.16 21.26 12.93
N GLU A 228 4.12 20.86 12.20
CA GLU A 228 3.50 19.53 12.28
C GLU A 228 3.99 18.58 11.16
N GLY A 229 3.80 17.27 11.35
CA GLY A 229 4.16 16.24 10.37
C GLY A 229 5.28 15.29 10.83
N ASP A 230 5.05 13.99 10.69
CA ASP A 230 6.03 12.94 10.99
C ASP A 230 6.80 12.50 9.74
N PHE A 231 6.06 12.14 8.69
CA PHE A 231 6.56 11.66 7.39
C PHE A 231 5.68 12.20 6.28
N TYR A 232 6.23 12.36 5.09
CA TYR A 232 5.45 12.58 3.88
C TYR A 232 5.14 11.22 3.23
N TYR A 233 3.88 10.81 3.32
CA TYR A 233 3.39 9.55 2.78
C TYR A 233 2.95 9.71 1.33
N ALA A 234 3.22 8.70 0.51
CA ALA A 234 2.80 8.68 -0.88
C ALA A 234 1.36 8.22 -1.04
N GLY A 235 0.60 8.87 -1.92
CA GLY A 235 -0.78 8.48 -2.25
C GLY A 235 -0.88 7.19 -3.06
N GLY A 236 0.20 6.80 -3.73
CA GLY A 236 0.26 5.63 -4.61
C GLY A 236 0.51 4.29 -3.94
N PHE A 237 0.65 4.22 -2.61
CA PHE A 237 0.77 2.95 -1.88
C PHE A 237 0.39 3.07 -0.40
N PHE A 238 -0.81 2.63 -0.07
CA PHE A 238 -1.31 2.51 1.31
C PHE A 238 -2.20 1.26 1.46
N GLY A 239 -2.63 0.96 2.68
CA GLY A 239 -3.56 -0.15 2.89
C GLY A 239 -3.71 -0.52 4.36
N GLY A 240 -4.31 -1.67 4.60
CA GLY A 240 -4.61 -2.12 5.96
C GLY A 240 -5.68 -3.20 6.01
N THR A 241 -6.27 -3.38 7.18
CA THR A 241 -7.53 -4.12 7.31
C THR A 241 -8.65 -3.35 6.63
N LEU A 242 -9.74 -4.04 6.30
CA LEU A 242 -10.87 -3.40 5.61
C LEU A 242 -11.54 -2.31 6.45
N GLU A 243 -11.56 -2.47 7.77
CA GLU A 243 -12.07 -1.44 8.68
C GLU A 243 -11.25 -0.15 8.60
N GLU A 244 -9.93 -0.25 8.69
CA GLU A 244 -9.05 0.92 8.68
C GLU A 244 -8.96 1.57 7.29
N VAL A 245 -8.96 0.77 6.22
CA VAL A 245 -9.02 1.31 4.85
C VAL A 245 -10.35 2.01 4.60
N TYR A 246 -11.46 1.49 5.12
CA TYR A 246 -12.74 2.21 5.07
C TYR A 246 -12.67 3.55 5.80
N LYS A 247 -12.15 3.58 7.03
CA LYS A 247 -12.01 4.83 7.81
C LYS A 247 -11.16 5.86 7.09
N LEU A 248 -10.00 5.48 6.57
CA LEU A 248 -9.10 6.35 5.81
C LEU A 248 -9.79 6.92 4.57
N THR A 249 -10.34 6.04 3.74
CA THR A 249 -10.95 6.46 2.46
C THR A 249 -12.23 7.26 2.66
N ASN A 250 -13.03 6.94 3.68
CA ASN A 250 -14.19 7.73 4.08
C ASN A 250 -13.79 9.12 4.58
N TYR A 251 -12.75 9.23 5.43
CA TYR A 251 -12.24 10.53 5.86
C TYR A 251 -11.78 11.37 4.68
N CYS A 252 -10.91 10.82 3.83
CA CYS A 252 -10.36 11.54 2.68
C CYS A 252 -11.47 11.99 1.74
N HIS A 253 -12.44 11.12 1.43
CA HIS A 253 -13.58 11.46 0.59
C HIS A 253 -14.39 12.62 1.17
N ASN A 254 -14.77 12.56 2.44
CA ASN A 254 -15.57 13.62 3.05
C ASN A 254 -14.82 14.95 3.11
N ALA A 255 -13.52 14.93 3.44
CA ALA A 255 -12.67 16.12 3.43
C ALA A 255 -12.58 16.76 2.02
N MET A 256 -12.43 15.93 0.98
CA MET A 256 -12.45 16.39 -0.41
C MET A 256 -13.79 17.02 -0.81
N ILE A 257 -14.92 16.44 -0.37
CA ILE A 257 -16.25 17.03 -0.63
C ILE A 257 -16.40 18.38 0.08
N THR A 258 -15.89 18.52 1.31
CA THR A 258 -15.90 19.79 2.03
C THR A 258 -15.07 20.86 1.31
N ASP A 259 -13.87 20.53 0.87
CA ASP A 259 -13.01 21.47 0.12
C ASP A 259 -13.60 21.83 -1.24
N MET A 260 -14.21 20.87 -1.95
CA MET A 260 -14.95 21.14 -3.18
C MET A 260 -16.10 22.12 -2.94
N GLY A 261 -16.82 22.00 -1.82
CA GLY A 261 -17.86 22.97 -1.41
C GLY A 261 -17.34 24.38 -1.14
N LYS A 262 -16.04 24.53 -0.86
CA LYS A 262 -15.32 25.80 -0.70
C LYS A 262 -14.62 26.27 -1.98
N ASN A 263 -14.75 25.54 -3.10
CA ASN A 263 -13.96 25.71 -4.32
C ASN A 263 -12.43 25.61 -4.09
N ILE A 264 -12.04 24.72 -3.20
CA ILE A 264 -10.64 24.40 -2.88
C ILE A 264 -10.33 23.01 -3.41
N GLU A 265 -9.17 22.87 -4.03
CA GLU A 265 -8.58 21.59 -4.41
C GLU A 265 -7.18 21.53 -3.81
N ALA A 266 -6.93 20.54 -2.95
CA ALA A 266 -5.66 20.43 -2.23
C ALA A 266 -4.47 20.22 -3.17
N ARG A 267 -3.30 20.74 -2.78
CA ARG A 267 -2.08 20.82 -3.61
C ARG A 267 -1.70 19.53 -4.33
N TRP A 268 -1.78 18.40 -3.64
CA TRP A 268 -1.48 17.07 -4.19
C TRP A 268 -2.71 16.14 -4.11
N HIS A 269 -3.90 16.69 -4.32
CA HIS A 269 -5.14 15.91 -4.43
C HIS A 269 -5.32 14.96 -3.24
N ASP A 270 -5.62 13.68 -3.48
CA ASP A 270 -5.83 12.65 -2.47
C ASP A 270 -4.62 12.44 -1.54
N GLU A 271 -3.38 12.59 -2.03
CA GLU A 271 -2.16 12.47 -1.22
C GLU A 271 -2.13 13.50 -0.08
N SER A 272 -2.65 14.72 -0.30
CA SER A 272 -2.71 15.74 0.73
C SER A 272 -3.62 15.33 1.90
N TYR A 273 -4.80 14.76 1.59
CA TYR A 273 -5.75 14.29 2.61
C TYR A 273 -5.26 13.03 3.32
N ILE A 274 -4.56 12.13 2.62
CA ILE A 274 -3.93 10.95 3.23
C ILE A 274 -2.89 11.38 4.26
N ASN A 275 -2.04 12.35 3.93
CA ASN A 275 -1.06 12.88 4.87
C ASN A 275 -1.71 13.52 6.10
N LYS A 276 -2.80 14.28 5.89
CA LYS A 276 -3.62 14.80 6.99
C LYS A 276 -4.21 13.69 7.86
N TYR A 277 -4.73 12.62 7.23
CA TYR A 277 -5.29 11.49 7.95
C TYR A 277 -4.24 10.79 8.82
N PHE A 278 -3.07 10.44 8.25
CA PHE A 278 -1.99 9.76 8.97
C PHE A 278 -1.35 10.60 10.08
N LEU A 279 -1.45 11.93 10.00
CA LEU A 279 -1.01 12.81 11.07
C LEU A 279 -1.83 12.59 12.37
N TYR A 280 -3.14 12.34 12.27
CA TYR A 280 -4.01 12.12 13.44
C TYR A 280 -4.38 10.65 13.68
N HIS A 281 -4.21 9.79 12.67
CA HIS A 281 -4.47 8.35 12.73
C HIS A 281 -3.17 7.63 12.37
N LYS A 282 -2.30 7.48 13.37
CA LYS A 282 -0.95 6.97 13.15
C LYS A 282 -0.99 5.57 12.53
N PRO A 283 -0.28 5.32 11.41
CA PRO A 283 -0.24 3.98 10.82
C PRO A 283 0.49 3.00 11.75
N THR A 284 0.02 1.75 11.78
CA THR A 284 0.60 0.68 12.59
C THR A 284 1.81 0.02 11.94
N LYS A 285 2.05 0.27 10.65
CA LYS A 285 3.35 0.08 9.96
C LYS A 285 3.63 1.22 8.99
N ILE A 286 4.90 1.51 8.75
CA ILE A 286 5.32 2.39 7.66
C ILE A 286 6.17 1.60 6.68
N LEU A 287 5.91 1.71 5.38
CA LEU A 287 6.75 1.11 4.37
C LEU A 287 7.86 2.09 3.97
N SER A 288 9.09 1.59 3.88
CA SER A 288 10.21 2.38 3.37
C SER A 288 10.07 2.66 1.87
N PRO A 289 10.88 3.59 1.29
CA PRO A 289 10.88 3.84 -0.14
C PRO A 289 11.29 2.62 -1.00
N GLU A 290 11.75 1.51 -0.40
CA GLU A 290 11.93 0.26 -1.13
C GLU A 290 10.60 -0.24 -1.74
N TYR A 291 9.46 0.13 -1.14
CA TYR A 291 8.11 -0.25 -1.57
C TYR A 291 7.47 0.76 -2.51
N LEU A 292 8.10 1.91 -2.78
CA LEU A 292 7.66 2.86 -3.79
C LEU A 292 8.86 3.68 -4.26
N TRP A 293 9.36 3.39 -5.45
CA TRP A 293 10.57 4.04 -5.95
C TRP A 293 10.45 4.51 -7.40
N ASP A 294 11.14 5.61 -7.71
CA ASP A 294 11.37 6.04 -9.07
C ASP A 294 12.85 5.95 -9.42
N ASN A 295 13.16 5.18 -10.45
CA ASN A 295 14.52 4.94 -10.90
C ASN A 295 15.23 6.20 -11.42
N ARG A 296 14.50 7.28 -11.70
CA ARG A 296 15.06 8.60 -12.04
C ARG A 296 15.86 9.21 -10.89
N PHE A 297 15.57 8.84 -9.64
CA PHE A 297 16.33 9.28 -8.46
C PHE A 297 17.67 8.53 -8.26
N GLY A 298 18.00 7.59 -9.15
CA GLY A 298 19.13 6.69 -8.95
C GLY A 298 18.81 5.62 -7.89
N VAL A 299 19.86 4.98 -7.35
CA VAL A 299 19.73 3.92 -6.35
C VAL A 299 20.69 4.23 -5.18
N PRO A 300 20.24 5.00 -4.17
CA PRO A 300 21.06 5.31 -3.01
C PRO A 300 21.34 4.04 -2.19
N GLY A 301 22.51 3.98 -1.55
CA GLY A 301 22.97 2.78 -0.84
C GLY A 301 22.11 2.36 0.35
N ILE A 302 21.24 3.25 0.84
CA ILE A 302 20.24 2.98 1.89
C ILE A 302 19.14 2.01 1.43
N LEU A 303 18.82 2.00 0.13
CA LEU A 303 17.88 1.08 -0.48
C LEU A 303 18.61 -0.22 -0.81
N LYS A 304 18.28 -1.28 -0.09
CA LYS A 304 18.84 -2.61 -0.39
C LYS A 304 18.01 -3.32 -1.45
N ARG A 305 16.75 -2.90 -1.62
CA ARG A 305 15.77 -3.45 -2.56
C ARG A 305 14.99 -2.33 -3.22
N ARG A 306 14.49 -2.59 -4.42
CA ARG A 306 13.48 -1.78 -5.11
C ARG A 306 12.38 -2.76 -5.50
N ARG A 307 11.25 -2.69 -4.83
CA ARG A 307 10.22 -3.73 -4.86
C ARG A 307 9.08 -3.35 -5.79
N PHE A 308 8.72 -2.08 -5.81
CA PHE A 308 7.66 -1.54 -6.66
C PHE A 308 8.12 -0.20 -7.24
N VAL A 309 8.26 -0.15 -8.56
CA VAL A 309 8.99 0.93 -9.26
C VAL A 309 8.14 1.58 -10.34
N ALA A 310 8.27 2.89 -10.49
CA ALA A 310 7.58 3.66 -11.53
C ALA A 310 8.00 3.21 -12.93
N ILE A 311 7.01 3.02 -13.81
CA ILE A 311 7.24 2.66 -15.21
C ILE A 311 7.70 3.91 -15.97
N ASN A 312 8.82 3.80 -16.69
CA ASN A 312 9.32 4.91 -17.51
C ASN A 312 8.35 5.19 -18.69
N ARG A 313 7.63 6.31 -18.60
CA ARG A 313 6.62 6.77 -19.56
C ARG A 313 7.20 7.09 -20.96
N ASN A 314 8.52 7.20 -21.10
CA ASN A 314 9.21 7.43 -22.38
C ASN A 314 9.50 6.15 -23.20
N CYS A 315 9.11 4.96 -22.72
CA CYS A 315 9.30 3.74 -23.49
C CYS A 315 8.45 3.80 -24.79
N LYS A 316 9.08 3.54 -25.95
CA LYS A 316 8.49 3.65 -27.31
C LYS A 316 7.13 2.95 -27.48
N MET A 317 6.80 1.96 -26.64
CA MET A 317 5.47 1.35 -26.60
C MET A 317 4.36 2.33 -26.16
N TYR A 318 4.61 3.17 -25.15
CA TYR A 318 3.62 4.12 -24.63
C TYR A 318 3.46 5.33 -25.55
N GLN A 319 4.54 5.79 -26.19
CA GLN A 319 4.48 6.88 -27.18
C GLN A 319 3.58 6.51 -28.38
N ARG A 320 3.67 5.30 -28.93
CA ARG A 320 2.83 4.91 -30.09
C ARG A 320 1.34 4.84 -29.76
N THR A 321 0.97 4.50 -28.53
CA THR A 321 -0.43 4.47 -28.09
C THR A 321 -0.95 5.87 -27.72
N LEU A 322 -0.07 6.79 -27.31
CA LEU A 322 -0.42 8.15 -26.89
C LEU A 322 -0.41 9.20 -28.02
N VAL A 323 0.32 8.96 -29.12
CA VAL A 323 0.50 9.91 -30.24
C VAL A 323 -0.72 10.02 -31.18
N GLY A 324 -1.79 9.25 -30.93
CA GLY A 324 -2.98 9.25 -31.78
C GLY A 324 -3.86 10.51 -31.76
N LYS A 325 -3.66 11.46 -30.83
CA LYS A 325 -4.31 12.79 -30.76
C LYS A 325 -3.77 13.51 -29.52
N LEU A 326 -2.85 14.46 -29.68
CA LEU A 326 -2.32 15.28 -28.58
C LEU A 326 -2.54 16.76 -28.88
N THR A 327 -3.21 17.44 -27.97
CA THR A 327 -2.91 18.83 -27.58
C THR A 327 -2.10 18.78 -26.27
N HIS A 328 -1.24 19.76 -26.09
CA HIS A 328 -0.01 19.75 -25.26
C HIS A 328 -0.16 19.72 -23.72
N ILE A 329 -1.33 19.36 -23.15
CA ILE A 329 -1.65 19.68 -21.75
C ILE A 329 -1.55 18.50 -20.74
N ASP A 330 -1.48 17.24 -21.20
CA ASP A 330 -1.53 16.07 -20.29
C ASP A 330 -0.15 15.56 -19.78
N MET A 331 0.94 16.33 -19.93
CA MET A 331 2.32 15.80 -19.78
C MET A 331 3.11 16.22 -18.53
N ALA A 332 2.53 16.97 -17.60
CA ALA A 332 3.19 17.33 -16.34
C ALA A 332 2.35 16.85 -15.15
N ASP A 333 3.02 16.58 -14.03
CA ASP A 333 2.44 16.40 -12.70
C ASP A 333 1.94 14.99 -12.35
N THR A 334 2.92 14.12 -12.09
CA THR A 334 2.76 13.04 -11.07
C THR A 334 4.05 12.75 -10.31
N TYR A 335 5.16 13.39 -10.67
CA TYR A 335 6.33 13.55 -9.82
C TYR A 335 6.87 14.93 -10.14
N GLY A 336 6.73 15.88 -9.21
CA GLY A 336 7.13 17.27 -9.42
C GLY A 336 8.55 17.36 -9.95
N GLU A 337 8.70 17.89 -11.16
CA GLU A 337 9.96 18.48 -11.57
C GLU A 337 10.14 19.74 -10.71
N SER A 338 10.91 19.61 -9.64
CA SER A 338 11.44 20.74 -8.90
C SER A 338 12.46 21.44 -9.79
N GLY A 339 12.03 22.53 -10.43
CA GLY A 339 12.91 23.62 -10.84
C GLY A 339 13.20 24.55 -9.68
#